data_AF-I3XFZ2-F1
#
_entry.id   AF-I3XFZ2-F1
#
_cell.length_a   1.000
_cell.length_b   1.000
_cell.length_c   1.000
_cell.angle_alpha   90.00
_cell.angle_beta   90.00
_cell.angle_gamma   90.00
#
_symmetry.space_group_name_H-M   'P 1'
#
loop_
_entity.id
_entity.type
_entity.pdbx_description
1 polymer ?
#
loop_
_entity_poly.entity_id
_entity_poly.type
_entity_poly.pdbx_seq_one_letter_code
_entity_poly.pdbx_strand_id
1 'polypeptide(L)' 'MPYTSNADLPPAVRQSLPRHAQDIYREAFNHAFAAHVGDPRQEEASRRIAWAAVKRSYSKIGNEWVASDG' A
#
# COMPACT_ATOMS: atom_id res chain seq x y z
N MET A 1 7.00 -2.37 -12.33
CA MET A 1 6.61 -3.79 -12.14
C MET A 1 5.82 -3.88 -10.85
N PRO A 2 4.80 -4.76 -10.75
CA PRO A 2 4.11 -5.00 -9.49
C PRO A 2 5.09 -5.50 -8.43
N TYR A 3 4.86 -5.14 -7.17
CA TYR A 3 5.69 -5.56 -6.05
C TYR A 3 5.50 -7.06 -5.82
N THR A 4 6.59 -7.83 -5.93
CA THR A 4 6.54 -9.30 -5.77
C THR A 4 6.52 -9.70 -4.29
N SER A 5 7.05 -8.85 -3.41
CA SER A 5 7.13 -9.14 -1.98
C SER A 5 7.14 -7.84 -1.17
N ASN A 6 6.81 -7.94 0.11
CA ASN A 6 6.78 -6.78 1.00
C ASN A 6 8.18 -6.13 1.16
N ALA A 7 9.25 -6.86 0.87
CA ALA A 7 10.61 -6.34 0.83
C ALA A 7 10.87 -5.36 -0.33
N ASP A 8 10.11 -5.48 -1.43
CA ASP A 8 10.23 -4.61 -2.61
C ASP A 8 9.50 -3.27 -2.41
N LEU A 9 8.66 -3.17 -1.37
CA LEU A 9 7.95 -1.95 -1.04
C LEU A 9 8.90 -0.81 -0.63
N PRO A 10 8.48 0.45 -0.81
CA PRO A 10 9.28 1.60 -0.42
C PRO A 10 9.69 1.51 1.07
N PRO A 11 10.93 1.86 1.42
CA PRO A 11 11.44 1.75 2.79
C PRO A 11 10.60 2.57 3.79
N ALA A 12 10.01 3.69 3.35
CA ALA A 12 9.09 4.46 4.18
C ALA A 12 7.83 3.66 4.57
N VAL A 13 7.27 2.89 3.63
CA VAL A 13 6.10 2.02 3.86
C VAL A 13 6.49 0.86 4.76
N ARG A 14 7.62 0.20 4.48
CA ARG A 14 8.10 -0.97 5.25
C ARG A 14 8.43 -0.64 6.71
N GLN A 15 8.94 0.57 6.97
CA GLN A 15 9.28 1.02 8.32
C GLN A 15 8.07 1.61 9.06
N SER A 16 7.12 2.20 8.34
CA SER A 16 5.94 2.81 8.98
C SER A 16 4.80 1.81 9.21
N LEU A 17 4.69 0.78 8.38
CA LEU A 17 3.57 -0.16 8.40
C LEU A 17 3.96 -1.52 8.98
N PRO A 18 3.10 -2.15 9.78
CA PRO A 18 3.29 -3.54 10.17
C PRO A 18 3.20 -4.49 8.97
N ARG A 19 3.74 -5.71 9.11
CA ARG A 19 3.83 -6.70 8.02
C ARG A 19 2.51 -6.97 7.30
N HIS A 20 1.39 -6.97 8.03
CA HIS A 20 0.08 -7.25 7.44
C HIS A 20 -0.47 -6.04 6.64
N ALA A 21 -0.25 -4.81 7.11
CA ALA A 21 -0.53 -3.59 6.35
C ALA A 21 0.31 -3.49 5.07
N GLN A 22 1.56 -3.95 5.10
CA GLN A 22 2.41 -4.02 3.91
C GLN A 22 1.82 -4.97 2.85
N ASP A 23 1.22 -6.08 3.28
CA ASP A 23 0.57 -7.04 2.39
C ASP A 23 -0.61 -6.40 1.65
N ILE A 24 -1.51 -5.74 2.41
CA ILE A 24 -2.65 -4.99 1.87
C ILE A 24 -2.18 -3.92 0.88
N TYR A 25 -1.12 -3.17 1.23
CA TYR A 25 -0.55 -2.18 0.34
C TYR A 25 -0.07 -2.81 -0.98
N ARG A 26 0.69 -3.91 -0.90
CA ARG A 26 1.21 -4.64 -2.05
C ARG A 26 0.08 -5.11 -2.96
N GLU A 27 -0.93 -5.76 -2.40
CA GLU A 27 -2.06 -6.30 -3.16
C GLU A 27 -2.87 -5.19 -3.84
N ALA A 28 -3.23 -4.15 -3.09
CA ALA A 28 -3.98 -3.02 -3.63
C ALA A 28 -3.18 -2.25 -4.70
N PHE A 29 -1.87 -2.09 -4.51
CA PHE A 29 -1.00 -1.49 -5.51
C PHE A 29 -0.96 -2.34 -6.77
N ASN A 30 -0.71 -3.64 -6.66
CA ASN A 30 -0.59 -4.54 -7.81
C ASN A 30 -1.90 -4.59 -8.61
N HIS A 31 -3.04 -4.62 -7.91
CA HIS A 31 -4.36 -4.59 -8.54
C HIS A 31 -4.60 -3.26 -9.29
N ALA A 32 -4.33 -2.12 -8.65
CA ALA A 32 -4.46 -0.81 -9.28
C ALA A 32 -3.48 -0.64 -10.45
N PHE A 33 -2.26 -1.15 -10.32
CA PHE A 33 -1.24 -1.10 -11.35
C PHE A 33 -1.68 -1.90 -12.57
N ALA A 34 -2.24 -3.10 -12.38
CA ALA A 34 -2.80 -3.89 -13.47
C ALA A 34 -4.00 -3.20 -14.14
N ALA A 35 -4.81 -2.45 -13.39
CA ALA A 35 -5.97 -1.73 -13.93
C ALA A 35 -5.59 -0.47 -14.75
N HIS A 36 -4.44 0.15 -14.46
CA HIS A 36 -3.99 1.39 -15.10
C HIS A 36 -2.82 1.18 -16.08
N VAL A 37 -2.69 -0.01 -16.68
CA VAL A 37 -1.62 -0.32 -17.65
C VAL A 37 -1.65 0.64 -18.84
N GLY A 38 -0.54 1.32 -19.08
CA GLY A 38 -0.36 2.22 -20.22
C GLY A 38 -0.56 3.71 -19.90
N ASP A 39 -0.91 4.06 -18.66
CA ASP A 39 -1.02 5.45 -18.22
C ASP A 39 0.29 5.95 -17.57
N PRO A 40 0.81 7.15 -17.92
CA PRO A 40 2.03 7.68 -17.30
C PRO A 40 1.85 7.99 -15.80
N ARG A 41 0.62 8.11 -15.31
CA ARG A 41 0.28 8.32 -13.89
C ARG A 41 -0.12 7.02 -13.19
N GLN A 42 -0.01 5.88 -13.86
CA GLN A 42 -0.30 4.55 -13.31
C GLN A 42 0.33 4.34 -11.94
N GLU A 43 1.61 4.69 -11.80
CA GLU A 43 2.34 4.51 -10.54
C GLU A 43 1.80 5.41 -9.42
N GLU A 44 1.53 6.68 -9.71
CA GLU A 44 0.98 7.61 -8.72
C GLU A 44 -0.43 7.23 -8.31
N ALA A 45 -1.29 6.88 -9.28
CA ALA A 45 -2.65 6.40 -9.02
C ALA A 45 -2.64 5.13 -8.16
N SER A 46 -1.79 4.16 -8.51
CA SER A 46 -1.65 2.90 -7.78
C SER A 46 -1.15 3.11 -6.35
N ARG A 47 -0.19 4.03 -6.14
CA ARG A 47 0.26 4.41 -4.79
C ARG A 47 -0.87 4.99 -3.96
N ARG A 48 -1.68 5.89 -4.54
CA ARG A 48 -2.80 6.52 -3.84
C ARG A 48 -3.86 5.49 -3.44
N ILE A 49 -4.20 4.58 -4.34
CA ILE A 49 -5.16 3.50 -4.09
C ILE A 49 -4.66 2.56 -3.00
N ALA A 50 -3.38 2.14 -3.07
CA ALA A 50 -2.76 1.31 -2.06
C ALA A 50 -2.76 1.97 -0.66
N TRP A 51 -2.45 3.25 -0.58
CA TRP A 51 -2.53 4.01 0.68
C TRP A 51 -3.97 4.13 1.20
N ALA A 52 -4.96 4.27 0.33
CA ALA A 52 -6.36 4.30 0.73
C ALA A 52 -6.81 2.94 1.31
N ALA A 53 -6.38 1.83 0.72
CA ALA A 53 -6.64 0.49 1.24
C ALA A 53 -6.04 0.28 2.63
N VAL A 54 -4.77 0.66 2.82
CA VAL A 54 -4.13 0.62 4.15
C VAL A 54 -4.89 1.47 5.15
N LYS A 55 -5.23 2.72 4.81
CA LYS A 55 -5.99 3.63 5.69
C LYS A 55 -7.38 3.11 6.08
N ARG A 56 -7.96 2.22 5.28
CA ARG A 56 -9.26 1.61 5.56
C ARG A 56 -9.16 0.55 6.65
N SER A 57 -8.07 -0.22 6.66
CA SER A 57 -7.84 -1.30 7.64
C SER A 57 -6.93 -0.88 8.79
N TYR A 58 -6.20 0.21 8.66
CA TYR A 58 -5.26 0.73 9.66
C TYR A 58 -5.50 2.21 9.89
N SER A 59 -5.59 2.59 11.16
CA SER A 59 -5.62 4.00 11.58
C SER A 59 -4.25 4.42 12.06
N LYS A 60 -3.81 5.61 11.61
CA LYS A 60 -2.59 6.22 12.15
C LYS A 60 -2.91 6.85 13.51
N ILE A 61 -2.37 6.27 14.58
CA ILE A 61 -2.47 6.79 15.94
C ILE A 61 -1.09 7.33 16.33
N GLY A 62 -0.97 8.66 16.40
CA GLY A 62 0.30 9.34 16.61
C GLY A 62 1.28 9.05 15.47
N ASN A 63 2.35 8.31 15.77
CA ASN A 63 3.40 7.94 14.81
C ASN A 63 3.27 6.50 14.29
N GLU A 64 2.29 5.73 14.78
CA GLU A 64 2.15 4.31 14.49
C GLU A 64 0.86 4.02 13.71
N TRP A 65 0.90 2.96 12.89
CA TRP A 65 -0.28 2.46 12.19
C TRP A 65 -0.84 1.27 12.96
N VAL A 66 -1.98 1.47 13.58
CA VAL A 66 -2.69 0.47 14.39
C VAL A 66 -3.79 -0.14 13.53
N ALA A 67 -3.94 -1.46 13.57
CA ALA A 67 -5.03 -2.13 12.87
C ALA A 67 -6.36 -1.63 13.44
N SER A 68 -7.20 -1.09 12.57
CA SER A 68 -8.61 -0.85 12.87
C SER A 68 -9.31 -2.20 12.78
N ASP A 69 -9.14 -3.02 13.82
CA ASP A 69 -10.01 -4.18 14.02
C ASP A 69 -11.42 -3.64 14.26
N GLY A 70 -12.36 -4.03 13.39
CA GLY A 70 -13.76 -3.59 13.42
C GLY A 70 -14.61 -4.50 14.26
#